data_AF-Q8YKK8-F1
#
_entry.id   AF-Q8YKK8-F1
#
_cell.length_a   1.000
_cell.length_b   1.000
_cell.length_c   1.000
_cell.angle_alpha   90.00
_cell.angle_beta   90.00
_cell.angle_gamma   90.00
#
_symmetry.space_group_name_H-M   'P 1'
#
loop_
_entity.id
_entity.type
_entity.pdbx_description
1 polymer ?
#
loop_
_entity_poly.entity_id
_entity_poly.type
_entity_poly.pdbx_seq_one_letter_code
_entity_poly.pdbx_strand_id
1 'polypeptide(L)'
;MNCVISALERNWYLSPPCDKKILPPEANLLERVYLKTTRTFGYCCGVEWHYDIWLYTVICNQEILRATKHQIIPLGHPQTTNLKKPAFGLGDRVMLRCLPHGTKQRLIVGIQLVNNSWCYAVEMMSPTLSQTLTTPNRFALVSERDLIRVLF
;
A
#
# COMPACT_ATOMS: atom_id res chain seq x y z
N MET A 1 37.49 -15.99 1.04
CA MET A 1 37.05 -14.58 1.17
C MET A 1 35.54 -14.58 0.96
N ASN A 2 34.77 -14.73 2.04
CA ASN A 2 33.32 -14.88 1.97
C ASN A 2 32.71 -13.50 1.74
N CYS A 3 32.20 -13.27 0.54
CA CYS A 3 31.50 -12.04 0.19
C CYS A 3 30.32 -11.87 1.14
N VAL A 4 30.39 -10.86 2.01
CA VAL A 4 29.27 -10.43 2.84
C VAL A 4 28.27 -9.77 1.91
N ILE A 5 27.51 -10.59 1.18
CA ILE A 5 26.25 -10.13 0.57
C ILE A 5 25.39 -9.73 1.75
N SER A 6 25.24 -8.43 1.94
CA SER A 6 24.54 -7.86 3.08
C SER A 6 23.11 -8.44 3.12
N ALA A 7 22.52 -8.60 4.31
CA ALA A 7 21.13 -9.01 4.44
C ALA A 7 20.17 -8.11 3.63
N LEU A 8 20.55 -6.84 3.43
CA LEU A 8 19.92 -5.88 2.52
C LEU A 8 19.86 -6.36 1.07
N GLU A 9 20.96 -6.87 0.52
CA GLU A 9 21.00 -7.40 -0.84
C GLU A 9 20.19 -8.70 -0.96
N ARG A 10 20.22 -9.60 0.04
CA ARG A 10 19.39 -10.81 0.03
C ARG A 10 17.89 -10.51 0.08
N ASN A 11 17.47 -9.55 0.91
CA ASN A 11 16.07 -9.12 1.05
C ASN A 11 15.57 -8.24 -0.12
N TRP A 12 16.44 -7.89 -1.05
CA TRP A 12 16.07 -7.24 -2.30
C TRP A 12 15.57 -8.22 -3.35
N TYR A 13 15.83 -9.52 -3.24
CA TYR A 13 15.40 -10.48 -4.24
C TYR A 13 13.98 -10.99 -3.97
N LEU A 14 13.58 -11.10 -2.70
CA LEU A 14 12.22 -11.46 -2.31
C LEU A 14 11.82 -10.55 -1.16
N SER A 15 10.66 -9.90 -1.22
CA SER A 15 10.01 -9.46 0.01
C SER A 15 9.95 -10.69 0.91
N PRO A 16 10.52 -10.67 2.13
CA PRO A 16 10.39 -11.82 3.02
C PRO A 16 8.90 -12.14 3.18
N PRO A 17 8.54 -13.42 3.40
CA PRO A 17 7.19 -13.73 3.81
C PRO A 17 6.86 -12.76 4.94
N CYS A 18 5.77 -12.02 4.80
CA CYS A 18 5.34 -11.10 5.84
C CYS A 18 4.93 -11.99 7.01
N ASP A 19 5.88 -12.33 7.88
CA ASP A 19 5.68 -13.24 9.01
C ASP A 19 4.58 -12.73 9.94
N LYS A 20 4.35 -11.41 9.89
CA LYS A 20 3.15 -10.74 10.36
C LYS A 20 2.18 -10.62 9.19
N LYS A 21 1.04 -11.31 9.24
CA LYS A 21 -0.09 -11.01 8.34
C LYS A 21 -0.35 -9.50 8.40
N ILE A 22 -0.23 -8.81 7.28
CA ILE A 22 -0.74 -7.44 7.13
C ILE A 22 -2.18 -7.48 7.66
N LEU A 23 -2.44 -6.79 8.77
CA LEU A 23 -3.75 -6.81 9.40
C LEU A 23 -4.76 -6.28 8.39
N PRO A 24 -5.98 -6.84 8.26
CA PRO A 24 -6.95 -6.27 7.35
C PRO A 24 -7.21 -4.79 7.69
N PRO A 25 -7.40 -3.92 6.70
CA PRO A 25 -7.73 -2.53 6.94
C PRO A 25 -9.10 -2.42 7.62
N GLU A 26 -9.23 -1.46 8.53
CA GLU A 26 -10.48 -1.13 9.23
C GLU A 26 -11.55 -0.54 8.30
N ALA A 27 -11.15 0.20 7.24
CA ALA A 27 -12.07 0.72 6.22
C ALA A 27 -11.75 0.16 4.83
N ASN A 28 -12.78 -0.20 4.08
CA ASN A 28 -12.62 -0.63 2.70
C ASN A 28 -12.40 0.57 1.76
N LEU A 29 -11.79 0.29 0.61
CA LEU A 29 -11.73 1.26 -0.48
C LEU A 29 -13.16 1.61 -0.94
N LEU A 30 -13.36 2.88 -1.26
CA LEU A 30 -14.64 3.51 -1.61
C LEU A 30 -15.67 3.51 -0.47
N GLU A 31 -15.32 3.05 0.72
CA GLU A 31 -16.23 3.10 1.86
C GLU A 31 -16.42 4.54 2.35
N ARG A 32 -17.66 4.91 2.66
CA ARG A 32 -17.94 6.16 3.37
C ARG A 32 -17.40 6.06 4.78
N VAL A 33 -16.64 7.06 5.19
CA VAL A 33 -16.03 7.16 6.52
C VAL A 33 -16.42 8.48 7.18
N TYR A 34 -16.52 8.46 8.50
CA TYR A 34 -16.60 9.67 9.31
C TYR A 34 -15.22 10.01 9.87
N LEU A 35 -14.73 11.22 9.60
CA LEU A 35 -13.47 11.75 10.11
C LEU A 35 -13.71 12.42 11.46
N LYS A 36 -13.15 11.86 12.53
CA LYS A 36 -13.32 12.40 13.90
C LYS A 36 -12.64 13.75 14.08
N THR A 37 -11.54 14.00 13.37
CA THR A 37 -10.74 15.23 13.48
C THR A 37 -11.47 16.44 12.92
N THR A 38 -12.03 16.32 11.73
CA THR A 38 -12.75 17.39 11.03
C THR A 38 -14.26 17.36 11.30
N ARG A 39 -14.78 16.27 11.88
CA ARG A 39 -16.22 16.02 12.08
C ARG A 39 -17.01 16.03 10.76
N THR A 40 -16.40 15.51 9.70
CA THR A 40 -16.99 15.46 8.36
C THR A 40 -17.06 14.04 7.82
N PHE A 41 -17.91 13.85 6.81
CA PHE A 41 -17.96 12.60 6.05
C PHE A 41 -17.09 12.71 4.80
N GLY A 42 -16.42 11.61 4.46
CA GLY A 42 -15.69 11.47 3.21
C GLY A 42 -15.75 10.03 2.71
N TYR A 43 -14.99 9.76 1.66
CA TYR A 43 -14.83 8.42 1.09
C TYR A 43 -13.37 8.00 1.17
N CYS A 44 -13.14 6.79 1.67
CA CYS A 44 -11.82 6.17 1.67
C CYS A 44 -11.40 5.91 0.23
N CYS A 45 -10.48 6.71 -0.31
CA CYS A 45 -9.96 6.51 -1.65
C CYS A 45 -8.63 5.75 -1.65
N GLY A 46 -8.02 5.52 -0.48
CA GLY A 46 -6.78 4.78 -0.40
C GLY A 46 -6.45 4.30 0.99
N VAL A 47 -5.64 3.25 1.05
CA VAL A 47 -5.14 2.66 2.28
C VAL A 47 -3.70 2.20 2.07
N GLU A 48 -2.83 2.45 3.04
CA GLU A 48 -1.41 2.16 2.96
C GLU A 48 -0.85 1.72 4.31
N TRP A 49 -0.07 0.64 4.31
CA TRP A 49 0.61 0.12 5.49
C TRP A 49 1.94 0.85 5.66
N HIS A 50 2.07 1.62 6.72
CA HIS A 50 3.23 2.44 6.99
C HIS A 50 3.63 2.34 8.46
N TYR A 51 4.87 1.90 8.73
CA TYR A 51 5.41 1.71 10.09
C TYR A 51 4.46 0.96 11.04
N ASP A 52 3.96 -0.20 10.61
CA ASP A 52 3.03 -1.04 11.37
C ASP A 52 1.66 -0.40 11.67
N ILE A 53 1.28 0.65 10.93
CA ILE A 53 0.00 1.36 11.07
C ILE A 53 -0.66 1.51 9.69
N TRP A 54 -1.99 1.39 9.67
CA TRP A 54 -2.80 1.78 8.52
C TRP A 54 -2.96 3.30 8.42
N LEU A 55 -2.55 3.84 7.28
CA LEU A 55 -2.84 5.20 6.85
C LEU A 55 -3.91 5.17 5.77
N TYR A 56 -5.00 5.88 6.03
CA TYR A 56 -6.14 6.06 5.15
C TYR A 56 -6.02 7.38 4.41
N THR A 57 -6.33 7.35 3.12
CA THR A 57 -6.53 8.52 2.28
C THR A 57 -8.02 8.70 2.09
N VAL A 58 -8.54 9.85 2.50
CA VAL A 58 -9.97 10.14 2.48
C VAL A 58 -10.21 11.39 1.66
N ILE A 59 -11.12 11.32 0.69
CA ILE A 59 -11.59 12.50 -0.04
C ILE A 59 -12.81 13.04 0.69
N CYS A 60 -12.75 14.31 1.08
CA CYS A 60 -13.83 15.05 1.72
C CYS A 60 -13.85 16.46 1.13
N ASN A 61 -15.00 16.92 0.61
CA ASN A 61 -15.15 18.27 0.06
C ASN A 61 -14.06 18.67 -0.96
N GLN A 62 -13.69 17.76 -1.86
CA GLN A 62 -12.61 17.95 -2.86
C GLN A 62 -11.19 18.05 -2.28
N GLU A 63 -11.02 17.91 -0.97
CA GLU A 63 -9.72 17.83 -0.31
C GLU A 63 -9.32 16.38 -0.03
N ILE A 64 -8.02 16.14 -0.02
CA ILE A 64 -7.43 14.84 0.32
C ILE A 64 -6.87 14.92 1.73
N LEU A 65 -7.41 14.10 2.62
CA LEU A 65 -7.01 14.03 4.03
C LEU A 65 -6.37 12.68 4.32
N ARG A 66 -5.32 12.69 5.16
CA ARG A 66 -4.70 11.48 5.70
C ARG A 66 -5.21 11.24 7.11
N ALA A 67 -5.59 10.00 7.42
CA ALA A 67 -6.11 9.63 8.72
C ALA A 67 -5.61 8.25 9.14
N THR A 68 -5.51 8.03 10.44
CA THR A 68 -5.25 6.71 11.04
C THR A 68 -6.56 6.02 11.42
N LYS A 69 -6.51 4.73 11.74
CA LYS A 69 -7.66 3.98 12.27
C LYS A 69 -8.36 4.64 13.46
N HIS A 70 -7.63 5.39 14.28
CA HIS A 70 -8.19 6.05 15.46
C HIS A 70 -8.98 7.32 15.10
N GLN A 71 -8.70 7.89 13.93
CA GLN A 71 -9.28 9.15 13.43
C GLN A 71 -10.45 8.93 12.48
N ILE A 72 -10.70 7.71 12.04
CA ILE A 72 -11.82 7.37 11.16
C ILE A 72 -12.83 6.47 11.84
N ILE A 73 -14.07 6.50 11.36
CA ILE A 73 -15.10 5.50 11.65
C ILE A 73 -15.63 5.01 10.30
N PRO A 74 -15.37 3.75 9.91
CA PRO A 74 -15.98 3.12 8.75
C PRO A 74 -17.50 2.99 8.96
N LEU A 75 -18.29 3.28 7.94
CA LEU A 75 -19.76 3.26 8.04
C LEU A 75 -20.39 2.06 7.34
N GLY A 76 -19.63 1.23 6.64
CA GLY A 76 -20.12 0.07 5.87
C GLY A 76 -20.89 0.44 4.59
N HIS A 77 -20.86 1.70 4.16
CA HIS A 77 -21.58 2.19 2.98
C HIS A 77 -20.58 2.44 1.84
N PRO A 78 -20.35 1.48 0.94
CA PRO A 78 -19.48 1.69 -0.22
C PRO A 78 -20.12 2.66 -1.21
N GLN A 79 -19.29 3.51 -1.80
CA GLN A 79 -19.70 4.39 -2.88
C GLN A 79 -20.09 3.56 -4.11
N THR A 80 -21.27 3.79 -4.66
CA THR A 80 -21.67 3.24 -5.94
C THR A 80 -20.90 3.96 -7.05
N THR A 81 -20.01 3.24 -7.72
CA THR A 81 -19.21 3.78 -8.82
C THR A 81 -19.16 2.77 -9.96
N ASN A 82 -18.99 3.26 -11.19
CA ASN A 82 -18.70 2.42 -12.36
C ASN A 82 -17.21 2.06 -12.46
N LEU A 83 -16.41 2.34 -11.42
CA LEU A 83 -14.98 2.03 -11.42
C LEU A 83 -14.79 0.53 -11.33
N LYS A 84 -13.88 0.02 -12.16
CA LYS A 84 -13.41 -1.37 -12.02
C LYS A 84 -12.78 -1.54 -10.64
N LYS A 85 -12.93 -2.73 -10.06
CA LYS A 85 -12.22 -3.08 -8.83
C LYS A 85 -10.70 -3.03 -9.05
N PRO A 86 -9.90 -2.75 -8.01
CA PRO A 86 -8.45 -2.85 -8.11
C PRO A 86 -8.04 -4.22 -8.66
N ALA A 87 -7.14 -4.24 -9.65
CA ALA A 87 -6.64 -5.48 -10.24
C ALA A 87 -5.75 -6.27 -9.28
N PHE A 88 -5.22 -5.64 -8.23
CA PHE A 88 -4.39 -6.24 -7.19
C PHE A 88 -4.88 -5.89 -5.78
N GLY A 89 -4.64 -6.80 -4.84
CA GLY A 89 -4.98 -6.65 -3.42
C GLY A 89 -3.77 -6.31 -2.54
N LEU A 90 -4.05 -5.89 -1.30
CA LEU A 90 -3.00 -5.74 -0.27
C LEU A 90 -2.37 -7.11 0.02
N GLY A 91 -1.05 -7.16 0.07
CA GLY A 91 -0.28 -8.39 0.25
C GLY A 91 -0.09 -9.22 -1.02
N ASP A 92 -0.69 -8.82 -2.16
CA ASP A 92 -0.40 -9.47 -3.45
C ASP A 92 1.10 -9.35 -3.77
N ARG A 93 1.66 -10.43 -4.30
CA ARG A 93 3.03 -10.48 -4.81
C ARG A 93 3.06 -10.05 -6.27
N VAL A 94 3.88 -9.05 -6.55
CA VAL A 94 4.00 -8.45 -7.88
C VAL A 94 5.46 -8.27 -8.28
N MET A 95 5.70 -8.17 -9.59
CA MET A 95 6.95 -7.71 -10.16
C MET A 95 6.75 -6.36 -10.86
N LEU A 96 7.76 -5.51 -10.80
CA LEU A 96 7.79 -4.25 -11.54
C LEU A 96 8.30 -4.51 -12.96
N ARG A 97 7.51 -4.10 -13.97
CA ARG A 97 7.81 -4.30 -15.40
C ARG A 97 9.11 -3.62 -15.84
N CYS A 98 9.46 -2.48 -15.24
CA CYS A 98 10.60 -1.65 -15.65
C CYS A 98 11.96 -2.09 -15.08
N LEU A 99 12.04 -3.19 -14.31
CA LEU A 99 13.29 -3.65 -13.72
C LEU A 99 13.87 -4.84 -14.51
N PRO A 100 14.94 -4.64 -15.32
CA PRO A 100 15.41 -5.62 -16.29
C PRO A 100 16.15 -6.82 -15.67
N HIS A 101 16.63 -6.71 -14.43
CA HIS A 101 17.47 -7.73 -13.80
C HIS A 101 17.07 -8.00 -12.35
N GLY A 102 16.39 -9.11 -12.17
CA GLY A 102 16.18 -9.75 -10.88
C GLY A 102 14.73 -10.17 -10.66
N THR A 103 14.59 -11.36 -10.11
CA THR A 103 13.37 -12.01 -9.59
C THR A 103 12.74 -11.24 -8.43
N LYS A 104 12.69 -9.90 -8.50
CA LYS A 104 12.39 -8.97 -7.41
C LYS A 104 10.89 -8.90 -7.19
N GLN A 105 10.35 -9.96 -6.61
CA GLN A 105 8.97 -9.96 -6.15
C GLN A 105 8.84 -8.97 -4.99
N ARG A 106 7.74 -8.22 -5.00
CA ARG A 106 7.38 -7.21 -3.99
C ARG A 106 5.96 -7.39 -3.53
N LEU A 107 5.68 -6.90 -2.34
CA LEU A 107 4.33 -6.84 -1.79
C LEU A 107 3.68 -5.52 -2.12
N ILE A 108 2.38 -5.58 -2.43
CA ILE A 108 1.52 -4.41 -2.40
C ILE A 108 1.20 -4.09 -0.95
N VAL A 109 1.69 -2.95 -0.48
CA VAL A 109 1.48 -2.45 0.88
C VAL A 109 0.46 -1.33 0.94
N GLY A 110 -0.01 -0.85 -0.20
CA GLY A 110 -1.08 0.13 -0.27
C GLY A 110 -1.76 0.19 -1.62
N ILE A 111 -3.00 0.69 -1.63
CA ILE A 111 -3.81 0.90 -2.82
C ILE A 111 -4.43 2.29 -2.69
N GLN A 112 -4.35 3.11 -3.72
CA GLN A 112 -4.89 4.47 -3.74
C GLN A 112 -5.58 4.74 -5.08
N LEU A 113 -6.73 5.40 -5.04
CA LEU A 113 -7.43 5.91 -6.21
C LEU A 113 -6.94 7.32 -6.51
N VAL A 114 -6.26 7.49 -7.63
CA VAL A 114 -5.73 8.77 -8.10
C VAL A 114 -6.31 9.02 -9.49
N ASN A 115 -7.03 10.14 -9.67
CA ASN A 115 -7.65 10.50 -10.96
C ASN A 115 -8.45 9.33 -11.58
N ASN A 116 -9.33 8.71 -10.79
CA ASN A 116 -10.14 7.54 -11.18
C ASN A 116 -9.33 6.32 -11.66
N SER A 117 -8.04 6.26 -11.32
CA SER A 117 -7.15 5.16 -11.66
C SER A 117 -6.53 4.57 -10.39
N TRP A 118 -6.50 3.23 -10.30
CA TRP A 118 -5.88 2.56 -9.18
C TRP A 118 -4.35 2.61 -9.29
N CYS A 119 -3.73 3.12 -8.23
CA CYS A 119 -2.30 3.13 -8.01
C CYS A 119 -1.97 2.24 -6.81
N TYR A 120 -0.77 1.66 -6.82
CA TYR A 120 -0.34 0.66 -5.87
C TYR A 120 0.95 1.11 -5.20
N ALA A 121 0.96 1.18 -3.87
CA ALA A 121 2.18 1.34 -3.12
C ALA A 121 2.86 -0.02 -3.02
N VAL A 122 4.00 -0.15 -3.70
CA VAL A 122 4.80 -1.38 -3.76
C VAL A 122 5.99 -1.21 -2.87
N GLU A 123 6.21 -2.18 -1.99
CA GLU A 123 7.36 -2.21 -1.11
C GLU A 123 8.68 -2.14 -1.91
N MET A 124 9.62 -1.29 -1.49
CA MET A 124 10.95 -1.14 -2.09
C MET A 124 12.07 -1.64 -1.17
N MET A 125 11.80 -1.73 0.13
CA MET A 125 12.70 -2.23 1.16
C MET A 125 11.93 -3.14 2.11
N SER A 126 12.52 -4.27 2.49
CA SER A 126 11.91 -5.20 3.45
C SER A 126 11.52 -4.52 4.77
N PRO A 127 10.39 -4.89 5.42
CA PRO A 127 9.96 -4.28 6.67
C PRO A 127 10.82 -4.76 7.84
N THR A 128 11.52 -5.88 7.68
CA THR A 128 12.38 -6.50 8.72
C THR A 128 13.74 -5.82 8.84
N LEU A 129 14.10 -4.90 7.93
CA LEU A 129 15.35 -4.16 8.00
C LEU A 129 15.23 -3.01 9.03
N SER A 130 15.96 -3.13 10.13
CA SER A 130 16.09 -2.10 11.16
C SER A 130 16.64 -0.80 10.56
N GLN A 131 16.00 0.31 10.93
CA GLN A 131 16.14 1.60 10.28
C GLN A 131 17.50 2.24 10.62
N THR A 132 18.30 2.56 9.60
CA THR A 132 19.14 3.76 9.66
C THR A 132 18.27 4.92 9.20
N LEU A 133 18.25 6.00 9.98
CA LEU A 133 17.31 7.13 9.99
C LEU A 133 17.18 7.96 8.67
N THR A 134 17.65 7.49 7.52
CA THR A 134 17.93 8.35 6.36
C THR A 134 17.26 7.95 5.03
N THR A 135 16.45 6.91 4.95
CA THR A 135 15.74 6.55 3.70
C THR A 135 14.24 6.90 3.76
N PRO A 136 13.79 7.95 3.04
CA PRO A 136 12.43 8.49 3.19
C PRO A 136 11.34 7.66 2.49
N ASN A 137 11.64 6.91 1.41
CA ASN A 137 10.62 6.17 0.66
C ASN A 137 10.83 4.65 0.72
N ARG A 138 10.06 3.98 1.59
CA ARG A 138 10.01 2.50 1.68
C ARG A 138 9.13 1.85 0.62
N PHE A 139 8.38 2.65 -0.14
CA PHE A 139 7.52 2.17 -1.22
C PHE A 139 7.60 3.09 -2.44
N ALA A 140 7.24 2.53 -3.59
CA ALA A 140 7.00 3.27 -4.82
C ALA A 140 5.51 3.22 -5.15
N LEU A 141 4.92 4.37 -5.48
CA LEU A 141 3.56 4.41 -6.00
C LEU A 141 3.62 4.20 -7.51
N VAL A 142 3.02 3.11 -7.99
CA VAL A 142 3.05 2.70 -9.39
C VAL A 142 1.66 2.41 -9.93
N SER A 143 1.52 2.47 -11.25
CA SER A 143 0.24 2.18 -11.90
C SER A 143 0.08 0.69 -12.19
N GLU A 144 -1.16 0.24 -12.42
CA GLU A 144 -1.47 -1.16 -12.73
C GLU A 144 -0.61 -1.73 -13.88
N ARG A 145 -0.41 -0.93 -14.94
CA ARG A 145 0.37 -1.31 -16.13
C ARG A 145 1.85 -1.56 -15.83
N ASP A 146 2.36 -1.06 -14.72
CA ASP A 146 3.76 -1.24 -14.33
C ASP A 146 3.96 -2.52 -13.52
N LEU A 147 2.86 -3.24 -13.23
CA LEU A 147 2.86 -4.45 -12.41
C LEU A 147 2.62 -5.71 -13.23
N ILE A 148 3.22 -6.80 -12.76
CA ILE A 148 3.02 -8.15 -13.25
C ILE A 148 2.65 -9.02 -12.05
N ARG A 149 1.52 -9.72 -12.14
CA ARG A 149 1.08 -10.67 -11.12
C ARG A 149 2.02 -11.86 -11.10
N VAL A 150 2.46 -12.26 -9.91
CA VAL A 150 3.21 -13.51 -9.73
C VAL A 150 2.22 -14.58 -9.28
N LEU A 151 2.01 -15.59 -10.13
CA LEU A 151 1.20 -16.76 -9.80
C LEU A 151 2.10 -17.75 -9.06
N PHE A 152 1.62 -18.26 -7.93
CA PHE A 152 2.22 -19.37 -7.20
C PHE A 152 1.33 -20.59 -7.36
#